data_AF-A0AAN6I177-F1
#
_entry.id   AF-A0AAN6I177-F1
#
_cell.length_a   1.000
_cell.length_b   1.000
_cell.length_c   1.000
_cell.angle_alpha   90.00
_cell.angle_beta   90.00
_cell.angle_gamma   90.00
#
_symmetry.space_group_name_H-M   'P 1'
#
loop_
_entity.id
_entity.type
_entity.pdbx_description
1 polymer ?
#
loop_
_entity_poly.entity_id
_entity_poly.type
_entity_poly.pdbx_seq_one_letter_code
_entity_poly.pdbx_strand_id
1 'polypeptide(L)'
;MLKAKPVLLSLLPVISLVLLVLVPFQSLKATPQPAGLLASTEHKLLKHHPFSDGPAERTIWQFWERGELVPENLKPFVNRWRDINAPEYVHRFLGTLAVRKRVDVCYENEPEVLRALDLLPHEKIQHEFLKYLLIYCEGGLFADIDTDIFKPIRHWYEPRVLDTQLLVGVQTDHNADNWAELYNRRLTFGTHIFMAKKHHPFLAKLIGRIVDYVHKNKAKIQAANWEDRISALDAASEPVASFTGPSMFTDVLFEYFNSQDWKLVSSVFKEEQAYLFPNEGSATRKDSTGRTEKHEMPLYGPKVPKKTKISYKTFSMAVGPVQINSTVVLPPISFNGLLDLNDATGGLQYDNDNSISRGYASLYYARKLNEI
;
A
#
# COMPACT_ATOMS: atom_id res chain seq x y z
N MET A 1 -18.19 -0.57 -90.77
CA MET A 1 -18.79 0.65 -91.35
C MET A 1 -19.49 1.42 -90.22
N LEU A 2 -19.16 2.71 -90.09
CA LEU A 2 -19.78 3.83 -89.32
C LEU A 2 -20.04 3.65 -87.81
N LYS A 3 -19.23 4.24 -86.90
CA LYS A 3 -19.20 5.65 -86.37
C LYS A 3 -20.49 6.11 -85.65
N ALA A 4 -20.41 6.27 -84.32
CA ALA A 4 -20.61 7.55 -83.59
C ALA A 4 -20.48 7.40 -82.06
N LYS A 5 -19.62 8.23 -81.44
CA LYS A 5 -19.73 8.83 -80.08
C LYS A 5 -20.01 10.35 -80.32
N PRO A 6 -20.36 11.25 -79.34
CA PRO A 6 -20.22 11.17 -77.87
C PRO A 6 -21.29 11.94 -76.99
N VAL A 7 -21.07 11.97 -75.65
CA VAL A 7 -21.34 13.04 -74.63
C VAL A 7 -22.82 13.37 -74.28
N LEU A 8 -23.28 13.75 -73.08
CA LEU A 8 -22.91 13.74 -71.64
C LEU A 8 -24.02 14.59 -70.93
N LEU A 9 -24.51 14.21 -69.73
CA LEU A 9 -24.77 15.05 -68.53
C LEU A 9 -25.94 14.55 -67.63
N SER A 10 -25.53 14.09 -66.43
CA SER A 10 -25.96 14.54 -65.09
C SER A 10 -27.41 14.33 -64.59
N LEU A 11 -27.60 13.52 -63.54
CA LEU A 11 -27.74 13.97 -62.12
C LEU A 11 -28.30 12.85 -61.21
N LEU A 12 -27.55 12.60 -60.12
CA LEU A 12 -27.93 12.12 -58.78
C LEU A 12 -28.28 10.62 -58.52
N PRO A 13 -27.66 9.99 -57.49
CA PRO A 13 -28.02 8.66 -57.02
C PRO A 13 -29.17 8.70 -56.01
N VAL A 14 -30.06 7.73 -56.17
CA VAL A 14 -31.20 7.43 -55.30
C VAL A 14 -30.70 7.04 -53.90
N ILE A 15 -31.18 7.76 -52.89
CA ILE A 15 -30.94 7.51 -51.47
C ILE A 15 -31.65 6.21 -51.07
N SER A 16 -30.88 5.20 -50.67
CA SER A 16 -31.41 4.02 -49.95
C SER A 16 -31.86 4.42 -48.56
N LEU A 17 -33.17 4.47 -48.35
CA LEU A 17 -33.79 4.65 -47.04
C LEU A 17 -33.88 3.27 -46.35
N VAL A 18 -32.93 3.01 -45.45
CA VAL A 18 -33.00 1.88 -44.51
C VAL A 18 -34.08 2.20 -43.47
N LEU A 19 -35.15 1.42 -43.47
CA LEU A 19 -36.20 1.46 -42.46
C LEU A 19 -35.61 0.98 -41.11
N LEU A 20 -35.23 1.93 -40.25
CA LEU A 20 -34.90 1.67 -38.85
C LEU A 20 -36.21 1.45 -38.09
N VAL A 21 -36.57 0.19 -37.83
CA VAL A 21 -37.63 -0.15 -36.88
C VAL A 21 -37.10 0.18 -35.49
N LEU A 22 -37.52 1.33 -34.96
CA LEU A 22 -37.34 1.74 -33.57
C LEU A 22 -38.11 0.77 -32.68
N VAL A 23 -37.45 -0.29 -32.21
CA VAL A 23 -37.87 -1.03 -31.02
C VAL A 23 -37.76 -0.05 -29.85
N PRO A 24 -38.83 0.20 -29.07
CA PRO A 24 -38.73 1.07 -27.91
C PRO A 24 -37.72 0.45 -26.96
N PHE A 25 -36.66 1.21 -26.68
CA PHE A 25 -35.63 0.90 -25.70
C PHE A 25 -36.31 0.87 -24.33
N GLN A 26 -36.92 -0.26 -23.98
CA GLN A 26 -37.27 -0.55 -22.60
C GLN A 26 -35.94 -0.60 -21.85
N SER A 27 -35.73 0.43 -21.04
CA SER A 27 -34.67 0.48 -20.05
C SER A 27 -34.65 -0.87 -19.32
N LEU A 28 -33.65 -1.70 -19.63
CA LEU A 28 -33.19 -2.72 -18.72
C LEU A 28 -32.66 -1.95 -17.52
N LYS A 29 -33.56 -1.58 -16.60
CA LYS A 29 -33.19 -1.34 -15.22
C LYS A 29 -32.57 -2.65 -14.77
N ALA A 30 -31.24 -2.70 -14.80
CA ALA A 30 -30.50 -3.71 -14.09
C ALA A 30 -31.08 -3.70 -12.66
N THR A 31 -31.78 -4.77 -12.29
CA THR A 31 -32.12 -5.01 -10.89
C THR A 31 -30.83 -4.85 -10.11
N PRO A 32 -30.75 -3.92 -9.14
CA PRO A 32 -29.54 -3.78 -8.36
C PRO A 32 -29.33 -5.12 -7.67
N GLN A 33 -28.24 -5.82 -8.03
CA GLN A 33 -27.78 -6.91 -7.19
C GLN A 33 -27.60 -6.32 -5.78
N PRO A 34 -28.02 -7.01 -4.71
CA PRO A 34 -27.73 -6.55 -3.37
C PRO A 34 -26.20 -6.49 -3.25
N ALA A 35 -25.66 -5.27 -3.36
CA ALA A 35 -24.26 -5.03 -3.16
C ALA A 35 -23.93 -5.54 -1.76
N GLY A 36 -23.02 -6.53 -1.65
CA GLY A 36 -22.55 -6.99 -0.34
C GLY A 36 -22.06 -5.80 0.47
N LEU A 37 -22.11 -5.89 1.81
CA LEU A 37 -21.78 -4.78 2.71
C LEU A 37 -20.45 -4.10 2.33
N LEU A 38 -19.44 -4.87 1.91
CA LEU A 38 -18.21 -4.38 1.28
C LEU A 38 -18.42 -3.30 0.21
N ALA A 39 -19.12 -3.65 -0.87
CA ALA A 39 -19.37 -2.80 -2.01
C ALA A 39 -20.24 -1.60 -1.61
N SER A 40 -21.06 -1.74 -0.57
CA SER A 40 -21.84 -0.64 -0.04
C SER A 40 -21.00 0.36 0.78
N THR A 41 -20.08 -0.10 1.62
CA THR A 41 -19.24 0.76 2.47
C THR A 41 -18.19 1.50 1.64
N GLU A 42 -17.46 0.79 0.78
CA GLU A 42 -16.48 1.40 -0.14
C GLU A 42 -17.16 2.47 -1.01
N HIS A 43 -18.32 2.16 -1.58
CA HIS A 43 -19.06 3.11 -2.41
C HIS A 43 -19.52 4.35 -1.63
N LYS A 44 -20.05 4.18 -0.42
CA LYS A 44 -20.46 5.32 0.43
C LYS A 44 -19.28 6.21 0.78
N LEU A 45 -18.14 5.63 1.16
CA LEU A 45 -16.92 6.37 1.45
C LEU A 45 -16.48 7.21 0.26
N LEU A 46 -16.35 6.59 -0.93
CA LEU A 46 -15.98 7.31 -2.15
C LEU A 46 -16.99 8.39 -2.57
N LYS A 47 -18.27 8.22 -2.20
CA LYS A 47 -19.33 9.19 -2.52
C LYS A 47 -19.36 10.37 -1.56
N HIS A 48 -19.28 10.12 -0.25
CA HIS A 48 -19.37 11.15 0.78
C HIS A 48 -18.03 11.90 0.95
N HIS A 49 -16.92 11.21 0.68
CA HIS A 49 -15.55 11.72 0.81
C HIS A 49 -14.84 11.62 -0.55
N PRO A 50 -15.13 12.52 -1.50
CA PRO A 50 -14.57 12.45 -2.84
C PRO A 50 -13.03 12.60 -2.81
N PHE A 51 -12.37 11.81 -3.64
CA PHE A 51 -10.93 11.86 -3.84
C PHE A 51 -10.54 13.02 -4.76
N SER A 52 -9.51 13.77 -4.37
CA SER A 52 -8.89 14.81 -5.19
C SER A 52 -7.45 14.42 -5.53
N ASP A 53 -7.08 14.60 -6.79
CA ASP A 53 -5.71 14.43 -7.27
C ASP A 53 -4.73 15.42 -6.59
N GLY A 54 -3.44 15.12 -6.66
CA GLY A 54 -2.34 15.85 -6.05
C GLY A 54 -1.56 15.04 -5.01
N PRO A 55 -0.44 15.58 -4.50
CA PRO A 55 0.42 14.89 -3.57
C PRO A 55 -0.27 14.70 -2.22
N ALA A 56 0.12 13.64 -1.51
CA ALA A 56 -0.30 13.42 -0.14
C ALA A 56 0.09 14.57 0.79
N GLU A 57 -0.69 14.74 1.86
CA GLU A 57 -0.54 15.82 2.82
C GLU A 57 0.81 15.75 3.55
N ARG A 58 1.47 16.89 3.75
CA ARG A 58 2.73 16.99 4.50
C ARG A 58 2.52 16.99 6.01
N THR A 59 1.76 16.01 6.49
CA THR A 59 1.51 15.77 7.92
C THR A 59 2.02 14.39 8.30
N ILE A 60 2.73 14.30 9.41
CA ILE A 60 3.15 13.04 10.03
C ILE A 60 2.22 12.80 11.22
N TRP A 61 1.52 11.68 11.20
CA TRP A 61 0.62 11.22 12.25
C TRP A 61 1.30 10.13 13.06
N GLN A 62 1.37 10.34 14.37
CA GLN A 62 1.64 9.30 15.35
C GLN A 62 0.61 9.41 16.46
N PHE A 63 0.19 8.29 17.02
CA PHE A 63 -0.66 8.32 18.21
C PHE A 63 -0.37 7.15 19.14
N TRP A 64 -0.64 7.38 20.42
CA TRP A 64 -0.39 6.40 21.46
C TRP A 64 -1.60 6.27 22.38
N GLU A 65 -1.81 5.08 22.95
CA GLU A 65 -2.92 4.78 23.85
C GLU A 65 -3.05 5.84 24.95
N ARG A 66 -1.93 6.16 25.61
CA ARG A 66 -1.87 7.08 26.76
C ARG A 66 -1.48 8.51 26.40
N GLY A 67 -1.56 8.90 25.12
CA GLY A 67 -1.22 10.26 24.66
C GLY A 67 0.18 10.68 25.09
N GLU A 68 0.31 11.84 25.75
CA GLU A 68 1.60 12.42 26.17
C GLU A 68 2.41 11.53 27.13
N LEU A 69 1.79 10.52 27.74
CA LEU A 69 2.48 9.51 28.56
C LEU A 69 3.16 8.44 27.70
N VAL A 70 3.98 8.90 26.76
CA VAL A 70 4.86 8.07 25.93
C VAL A 70 5.97 7.50 26.82
N PRO A 71 6.27 6.18 26.75
CA PRO A 71 7.40 5.59 27.46
C PRO A 71 8.71 6.33 27.19
N GLU A 72 9.54 6.53 28.22
CA GLU A 72 10.78 7.33 28.11
C GLU A 72 11.74 6.80 27.03
N ASN A 73 11.80 5.48 26.86
CA ASN A 73 12.60 4.84 25.81
C ASN A 73 12.07 5.12 24.39
N LEU A 74 10.82 5.55 24.23
CA LEU A 74 10.21 5.86 22.93
C LEU A 74 10.19 7.34 22.57
N LYS A 75 10.30 8.23 23.56
CA LYS A 75 10.32 9.68 23.33
C LYS A 75 11.41 10.14 22.34
N PRO A 76 12.65 9.59 22.35
CA PRO A 76 13.66 9.99 21.38
C PRO A 76 13.21 9.74 19.93
N PHE A 77 12.58 8.59 19.65
CA PHE A 77 12.12 8.24 18.30
C PHE A 77 10.97 9.15 17.86
N VAL A 78 9.98 9.37 18.73
CA VAL A 78 8.86 10.31 18.47
C VAL A 78 9.37 11.73 18.20
N ASN A 79 10.29 12.23 19.04
CA ASN A 79 10.87 13.56 18.87
C ASN A 79 11.67 13.65 17.56
N ARG A 80 12.39 12.60 17.19
CA ARG A 80 13.20 12.58 15.98
C ARG A 80 12.35 12.76 14.72
N TRP A 81 11.20 12.09 14.61
CA TRP A 81 10.24 12.31 13.51
C TRP A 81 9.80 13.77 13.39
N ARG A 82 9.59 14.45 14.51
CA ARG A 82 9.28 15.89 14.54
C ARG A 82 10.47 16.73 14.09
N ASP A 83 11.62 16.52 14.71
CA ASP A 83 12.74 17.47 14.66
C ASP A 83 13.43 17.49 13.30
N ILE A 84 13.61 16.33 12.64
CA ILE A 84 14.35 16.28 11.37
C ILE A 84 13.50 16.60 10.14
N ASN A 85 12.17 16.64 10.29
CA ASN A 85 11.23 16.92 9.20
C ASN A 85 10.60 18.31 9.30
N ALA A 86 10.92 19.09 10.33
CA ALA A 86 10.44 20.46 10.48
C ALA A 86 11.31 21.45 9.67
N PRO A 87 10.70 22.48 9.06
CA PRO A 87 9.27 22.81 9.04
C PRO A 87 8.47 22.17 7.88
N GLU A 88 9.11 21.36 7.02
CA GLU A 88 8.49 20.87 5.77
C GLU A 88 7.31 19.94 6.00
N TYR A 89 7.34 19.16 7.09
CA TYR A 89 6.24 18.33 7.55
C TYR A 89 5.77 18.75 8.93
N VAL A 90 4.45 18.76 9.09
CA VAL A 90 3.81 19.02 10.38
C VAL A 90 3.68 17.70 11.13
N HIS A 91 4.37 17.56 12.26
CA HIS A 91 4.20 16.42 13.16
C HIS A 91 2.97 16.61 14.06
N ARG A 92 2.11 15.60 14.09
CA ARG A 92 0.89 15.54 14.91
C ARG A 92 0.95 14.28 15.77
N PHE A 93 1.18 14.49 17.06
CA PHE A 93 1.13 13.44 18.06
C PHE A 93 -0.15 13.55 18.87
N LEU A 94 -0.94 12.47 18.92
CA LEU A 94 -2.24 12.45 19.61
C LEU A 94 -2.38 11.26 20.57
N GLY A 95 -3.29 11.40 21.53
CA GLY A 95 -3.81 10.24 22.28
C GLY A 95 -4.87 9.49 21.48
N THR A 96 -4.98 8.18 21.70
CA THR A 96 -5.96 7.32 21.01
C THR A 96 -7.40 7.84 21.13
N LEU A 97 -7.79 8.38 22.29
CA LEU A 97 -9.11 9.01 22.46
C LEU A 97 -9.34 10.25 21.58
N ALA A 98 -8.29 11.05 21.35
CA ALA A 98 -8.38 12.22 20.47
C ALA A 98 -8.49 11.80 19.00
N VAL A 99 -7.74 10.77 18.59
CA VAL A 99 -7.89 10.15 17.26
C VAL A 99 -9.30 9.58 17.09
N ARG A 100 -9.81 8.87 18.10
CA ARG A 100 -11.16 8.30 18.08
C ARG A 100 -12.23 9.37 17.84
N LYS A 101 -12.19 10.47 18.57
CA LYS A 101 -13.14 11.60 18.38
C LYS A 101 -13.09 12.17 16.97
N ARG A 102 -11.89 12.28 16.39
CA ARG A 102 -11.70 12.78 15.02
C ARG A 102 -12.28 11.80 13.99
N VAL A 103 -12.09 10.50 14.22
CA VAL A 103 -12.73 9.43 13.44
C VAL A 103 -14.25 9.48 13.58
N ASP A 104 -14.79 9.62 14.78
CA ASP A 104 -16.25 9.68 15.00
C ASP A 104 -16.90 10.82 14.18
N VAL A 105 -16.27 12.00 14.13
CA VAL A 105 -16.74 13.13 13.31
C VAL A 105 -16.61 12.85 11.82
N CYS A 106 -15.46 12.31 11.38
CA CYS A 106 -15.22 12.07 9.96
C CYS A 106 -16.19 11.03 9.36
N TYR A 107 -16.56 10.00 10.13
CA TYR A 107 -17.40 8.88 9.68
C TYR A 107 -18.84 8.97 10.19
N GLU A 108 -19.33 10.16 10.56
CA GLU A 108 -20.70 10.36 11.05
C GLU A 108 -21.77 9.88 10.05
N ASN A 109 -21.44 9.90 8.75
CA ASN A 109 -22.30 9.47 7.65
C ASN A 109 -22.12 7.98 7.26
N GLU A 110 -21.19 7.26 7.91
CA GLU A 110 -20.89 5.84 7.70
C GLU A 110 -20.94 5.05 9.02
N PRO A 111 -22.12 4.94 9.67
CA PRO A 111 -22.24 4.32 10.98
C PRO A 111 -21.84 2.83 11.01
N GLU A 112 -21.80 2.13 9.88
CA GLU A 112 -21.20 0.80 9.78
C GLU A 112 -19.70 0.76 10.04
N VAL A 113 -18.96 1.83 9.73
CA VAL A 113 -17.53 1.94 9.99
C VAL A 113 -17.29 2.07 11.50
N LEU A 114 -18.02 2.98 12.15
CA LEU A 114 -17.95 3.18 13.59
C LEU A 114 -18.39 1.93 14.37
N ARG A 115 -19.49 1.28 13.94
CA ARG A 115 -19.91 0.00 14.54
C ARG A 115 -18.90 -1.12 14.35
N ALA A 116 -18.21 -1.18 13.21
CA ALA A 116 -17.18 -2.19 13.00
C ALA A 116 -16.00 -1.95 13.95
N LEU A 117 -15.56 -0.69 14.10
CA LEU A 117 -14.53 -0.29 15.04
C LEU A 117 -14.89 -0.66 16.49
N ASP A 118 -16.13 -0.41 16.92
CA ASP A 118 -16.61 -0.76 18.27
C ASP A 118 -16.69 -2.27 18.53
N LEU A 119 -16.85 -3.08 17.47
CA LEU A 119 -16.90 -4.53 17.55
C LEU A 119 -15.51 -5.18 17.53
N LEU A 120 -14.44 -4.40 17.32
CA LEU A 120 -13.09 -4.95 17.32
C LEU A 120 -12.69 -5.37 18.74
N PRO A 121 -12.10 -6.56 18.91
CA PRO A 121 -12.07 -7.25 20.19
C PRO A 121 -10.84 -6.97 21.06
N HIS A 122 -9.86 -6.23 20.54
CA HIS A 122 -8.59 -5.99 21.21
C HIS A 122 -7.97 -4.66 20.75
N GLU A 123 -7.25 -3.97 21.65
CA GLU A 123 -6.65 -2.65 21.41
C GLU A 123 -5.71 -2.62 20.19
N LYS A 124 -4.83 -3.61 20.02
CA LYS A 124 -3.95 -3.74 18.85
C LYS A 124 -4.73 -3.78 17.52
N ILE A 125 -5.82 -4.55 17.48
CA ILE A 125 -6.66 -4.66 16.27
C ILE A 125 -7.42 -3.34 16.02
N GLN A 126 -7.89 -2.70 17.09
CA GLN A 126 -8.50 -1.36 17.04
C GLN A 126 -7.51 -0.30 16.56
N HIS A 127 -6.28 -0.31 17.06
CA HIS A 127 -5.20 0.60 16.69
C HIS A 127 -4.89 0.49 15.20
N GLU A 128 -4.71 -0.73 14.69
CA GLU A 128 -4.51 -0.97 13.24
C GLU A 128 -5.65 -0.42 12.39
N PHE A 129 -6.91 -0.54 12.83
CA PHE A 129 -8.02 0.02 12.07
C PHE A 129 -8.09 1.55 12.19
N LEU A 130 -7.88 2.09 13.39
CA LEU A 130 -7.92 3.53 13.68
C LEU A 130 -6.92 4.31 12.82
N LYS A 131 -5.71 3.79 12.59
CA LYS A 131 -4.74 4.47 11.71
C LYS A 131 -5.20 4.57 10.26
N TYR A 132 -5.83 3.52 9.71
CA TYR A 132 -6.40 3.62 8.35
C TYR A 132 -7.54 4.63 8.30
N LEU A 133 -8.39 4.64 9.33
CA LEU A 133 -9.51 5.58 9.43
C LEU A 133 -9.01 7.02 9.50
N LEU A 134 -8.00 7.29 10.34
CA LEU A 134 -7.36 8.59 10.49
C LEU A 134 -6.74 9.05 9.17
N ILE A 135 -5.91 8.23 8.54
CA ILE A 135 -5.22 8.62 7.30
C ILE A 135 -6.18 8.77 6.13
N TYR A 136 -7.28 8.00 6.06
CA TYR A 136 -8.30 8.26 5.05
C TYR A 136 -8.90 9.67 5.21
N CYS A 137 -9.21 10.08 6.45
CA CYS A 137 -9.84 11.37 6.75
C CYS A 137 -8.90 12.57 6.62
N GLU A 138 -7.62 12.39 6.93
CA GLU A 138 -6.67 13.50 7.07
C GLU A 138 -5.61 13.50 5.99
N GLY A 139 -5.34 12.33 5.41
CA GLY A 139 -4.18 12.09 4.57
C GLY A 139 -2.86 12.23 5.33
N GLY A 140 -1.78 12.12 4.56
CA GLY A 140 -0.41 12.23 5.03
C GLY A 140 0.20 10.89 5.41
N LEU A 141 1.29 10.97 6.17
CA LEU A 141 2.11 9.83 6.56
C LEU A 141 1.73 9.38 7.97
N PHE A 142 1.56 8.08 8.15
CA PHE A 142 1.49 7.45 9.46
C PHE A 142 2.81 6.76 9.77
N ALA A 143 3.25 6.84 11.03
CA ALA A 143 4.36 6.06 11.57
C ALA A 143 4.00 5.57 12.98
N ASP A 144 4.22 4.30 13.29
CA ASP A 144 4.12 3.80 14.66
C ASP A 144 5.15 4.52 15.56
N ILE A 145 4.89 4.57 16.88
CA ILE A 145 5.78 5.27 17.82
C ILE A 145 7.08 4.50 18.09
N ASP A 146 7.09 3.20 17.79
CA ASP A 146 8.22 2.28 17.88
C ASP A 146 9.05 2.23 16.59
N THR A 147 9.02 3.32 15.81
CA THR A 147 9.71 3.41 14.53
C THR A 147 10.74 4.53 14.58
N ASP A 148 12.00 4.20 14.27
CA ASP A 148 13.09 5.14 14.15
C ASP A 148 13.24 5.62 12.70
N ILE A 149 13.57 6.89 12.48
CA ILE A 149 13.74 7.49 11.15
C ILE A 149 15.21 7.84 10.92
N PHE A 150 15.84 7.16 9.96
CA PHE A 150 17.25 7.37 9.63
C PHE A 150 17.47 8.59 8.74
N LYS A 151 16.49 8.90 7.90
CA LYS A 151 16.60 9.92 6.86
C LYS A 151 15.33 10.77 6.79
N PRO A 152 15.43 12.12 6.76
CA PRO A 152 14.26 13.00 6.60
C PRO A 152 13.43 12.66 5.35
N ILE A 153 12.10 12.86 5.43
CA ILE A 153 11.16 12.50 4.37
C ILE A 153 11.46 13.23 3.06
N ARG A 154 12.01 14.46 3.11
CA ARG A 154 12.44 15.22 1.93
C ARG A 154 13.52 14.53 1.07
N HIS A 155 14.18 13.51 1.62
CA HIS A 155 15.19 12.72 0.92
C HIS A 155 14.70 11.30 0.58
N TRP A 156 13.43 11.00 0.85
CA TRP A 156 12.82 9.76 0.40
C TRP A 156 12.59 9.81 -1.11
N TYR A 157 12.38 8.65 -1.72
CA TYR A 157 12.15 8.57 -3.15
C TYR A 157 10.91 9.38 -3.57
N GLU A 158 11.12 10.31 -4.50
CA GLU A 158 10.07 11.08 -5.15
C GLU A 158 10.05 10.73 -6.66
N PRO A 159 8.95 10.18 -7.18
CA PRO A 159 8.81 9.87 -8.60
C PRO A 159 8.80 11.15 -9.46
N ARG A 160 9.34 11.06 -10.68
CA ARG A 160 9.41 12.20 -11.61
C ARG A 160 8.16 12.40 -12.47
N VAL A 161 7.28 11.40 -12.53
CA VAL A 161 6.20 11.33 -13.53
C VAL A 161 4.84 11.70 -12.96
N LEU A 162 4.48 11.08 -11.83
CA LEU A 162 3.22 11.33 -11.13
C LEU A 162 3.52 11.50 -9.64
N ASP A 163 2.85 12.47 -9.02
CA ASP A 163 2.94 12.70 -7.58
C ASP A 163 2.56 11.44 -6.79
N THR A 164 3.24 11.23 -5.68
CA THR A 164 2.94 10.13 -4.76
C THR A 164 1.64 10.41 -4.00
N GLN A 165 0.61 9.63 -4.29
CA GLN A 165 -0.67 9.63 -3.59
C GLN A 165 -0.79 8.46 -2.60
N LEU A 166 0.02 7.41 -2.76
CA LEU A 166 0.11 6.28 -1.84
C LEU A 166 1.57 5.82 -1.81
N LEU A 167 2.14 5.70 -0.62
CA LEU A 167 3.48 5.14 -0.41
C LEU A 167 3.39 4.01 0.60
N VAL A 168 3.90 2.84 0.22
CA VAL A 168 3.97 1.65 1.06
C VAL A 168 5.35 1.02 0.91
N GLY A 169 5.81 0.31 1.93
CA GLY A 169 7.05 -0.48 1.86
C GLY A 169 6.77 -1.96 1.91
N VAL A 170 7.58 -2.76 1.21
CA VAL A 170 7.57 -4.22 1.39
C VAL A 170 8.15 -4.55 2.77
N GLN A 171 7.36 -5.21 3.63
CA GLN A 171 7.79 -5.62 4.97
C GLN A 171 8.45 -7.00 4.94
N THR A 172 7.86 -7.97 4.25
CA THR A 172 8.41 -9.33 4.17
C THR A 172 8.41 -9.79 2.73
N ASP A 173 9.51 -10.42 2.29
CA ASP A 173 9.65 -11.08 0.99
C ASP A 173 10.48 -12.37 1.14
N HIS A 174 9.91 -13.37 1.80
CA HIS A 174 10.61 -14.64 2.05
C HIS A 174 10.63 -15.56 0.82
N ASN A 175 11.67 -15.43 -0.02
CA ASN A 175 11.83 -16.20 -1.26
C ASN A 175 12.46 -17.59 -1.08
N ALA A 176 11.80 -18.47 -0.33
CA ALA A 176 12.22 -19.87 -0.19
C ALA A 176 11.02 -20.82 -0.34
N ASP A 177 11.28 -22.11 -0.56
CA ASP A 177 10.26 -23.15 -0.69
C ASP A 177 9.39 -23.31 0.55
N ASN A 178 9.98 -23.16 1.74
CA ASN A 178 9.33 -23.23 3.05
C ASN A 178 8.53 -21.98 3.45
N TRP A 179 8.33 -20.99 2.56
CA TRP A 179 7.65 -19.74 2.89
C TRP A 179 6.27 -19.94 3.52
N ALA A 180 5.52 -20.95 3.04
CA ALA A 180 4.15 -21.20 3.47
C ALA A 180 4.07 -21.81 4.89
N GLU A 181 5.19 -22.32 5.41
CA GLU A 181 5.29 -22.85 6.77
C GLU A 181 5.58 -21.75 7.78
N LEU A 182 6.25 -20.69 7.34
CA LEU A 182 6.77 -19.63 8.21
C LEU A 182 5.93 -18.35 8.19
N TYR A 183 5.26 -18.05 7.07
CA TYR A 183 4.57 -16.79 6.86
C TYR A 183 3.16 -16.99 6.36
N ASN A 184 2.25 -16.13 6.80
CA ASN A 184 0.86 -16.18 6.34
C ASN A 184 0.70 -15.69 4.88
N ARG A 185 1.67 -14.93 4.35
CA ARG A 185 1.74 -14.49 2.95
C ARG A 185 3.18 -14.56 2.47
N ARG A 186 3.36 -14.90 1.19
CA ARG A 186 4.69 -14.92 0.56
C ARG A 186 5.38 -13.55 0.61
N LEU A 187 4.62 -12.48 0.40
CA LEU A 187 5.08 -11.10 0.48
C LEU A 187 4.02 -10.27 1.21
N THR A 188 4.45 -9.36 2.09
CA THR A 188 3.58 -8.41 2.79
C THR A 188 4.09 -6.98 2.62
N PHE A 189 3.17 -6.02 2.63
CA PHE A 189 3.46 -4.60 2.79
C PHE A 189 3.27 -4.18 4.24
N GLY A 190 4.17 -3.35 4.75
CA GLY A 190 4.14 -2.92 6.14
C GLY A 190 3.06 -1.89 6.41
N THR A 191 2.48 -1.95 7.60
CA THR A 191 1.47 -0.98 8.08
C THR A 191 2.03 -0.05 9.16
N HIS A 192 3.27 -0.28 9.61
CA HIS A 192 3.96 0.54 10.61
C HIS A 192 4.39 1.91 10.05
N ILE A 193 4.66 1.99 8.74
CA ILE A 193 4.82 3.25 8.01
C ILE A 193 4.08 3.14 6.68
N PHE A 194 3.18 4.08 6.43
CA PHE A 194 2.59 4.27 5.11
C PHE A 194 2.15 5.72 4.93
N MET A 195 2.00 6.16 3.69
CA MET A 195 1.45 7.47 3.38
C MET A 195 0.30 7.31 2.42
N ALA A 196 -0.78 8.06 2.62
CA ALA A 196 -1.82 8.16 1.61
C ALA A 196 -2.36 9.58 1.51
N LYS A 197 -2.76 9.95 0.31
CA LYS A 197 -3.55 11.14 0.06
C LYS A 197 -4.89 11.02 0.79
N LYS A 198 -5.38 12.14 1.32
CA LYS A 198 -6.73 12.21 1.89
C LYS A 198 -7.78 11.61 0.92
N HIS A 199 -8.65 10.76 1.47
CA HIS A 199 -9.70 10.02 0.78
C HIS A 199 -9.23 9.01 -0.29
N HIS A 200 -7.98 8.54 -0.23
CA HIS A 200 -7.42 7.65 -1.25
C HIS A 200 -8.28 6.37 -1.47
N PRO A 201 -8.61 5.98 -2.71
CA PRO A 201 -9.53 4.88 -2.98
C PRO A 201 -9.08 3.51 -2.44
N PHE A 202 -7.77 3.25 -2.38
CA PHE A 202 -7.25 2.05 -1.71
C PHE A 202 -7.70 1.95 -0.24
N LEU A 203 -7.63 3.06 0.51
CA LEU A 203 -8.04 3.05 1.92
C LEU A 203 -9.55 2.88 2.05
N ALA A 204 -10.36 3.48 1.16
CA ALA A 204 -11.81 3.22 1.12
C ALA A 204 -12.11 1.72 0.92
N LYS A 205 -11.40 1.07 0.01
CA LYS A 205 -11.52 -0.38 -0.25
C LYS A 205 -11.07 -1.22 0.95
N LEU A 206 -9.96 -0.85 1.61
CA LEU A 206 -9.46 -1.52 2.81
C LEU A 206 -10.44 -1.40 3.98
N ILE A 207 -10.95 -0.19 4.22
CA ILE A 207 -11.95 0.07 5.26
C ILE A 207 -13.23 -0.75 4.96
N GLY A 208 -13.71 -0.72 3.72
CA GLY A 208 -14.85 -1.54 3.29
C GLY A 208 -14.64 -3.04 3.51
N ARG A 209 -13.42 -3.54 3.25
CA ARG A 209 -13.02 -4.94 3.53
C ARG A 209 -13.05 -5.29 5.01
N ILE A 210 -12.48 -4.43 5.86
CA ILE A 210 -12.48 -4.66 7.30
C ILE A 210 -13.91 -4.64 7.85
N VAL A 211 -14.72 -3.67 7.46
CA VAL A 211 -16.13 -3.56 7.87
C VAL A 211 -16.94 -4.79 7.47
N ASP A 212 -16.81 -5.25 6.22
CA ASP A 212 -17.48 -6.45 5.73
C ASP A 212 -17.02 -7.71 6.47
N TYR A 213 -15.71 -7.84 6.74
CA TYR A 213 -15.17 -8.97 7.50
C TYR A 213 -15.71 -8.99 8.93
N VAL A 214 -15.67 -7.86 9.63
CA VAL A 214 -16.17 -7.72 11.01
C VAL A 214 -17.66 -8.06 11.06
N HIS A 215 -18.45 -7.55 10.13
CA HIS A 215 -19.87 -7.84 10.06
C HIS A 215 -20.16 -9.33 9.85
N LYS A 216 -19.53 -9.95 8.83
CA LYS A 216 -19.73 -11.36 8.49
C LYS A 216 -19.25 -12.33 9.57
N ASN A 217 -18.23 -11.94 10.33
CA ASN A 217 -17.61 -12.79 11.35
C ASN A 217 -17.94 -12.36 12.78
N LYS A 218 -18.91 -11.45 12.99
CA LYS A 218 -19.24 -10.88 14.31
C LYS A 218 -19.35 -11.93 15.42
N ALA A 219 -20.13 -12.99 15.21
CA ALA A 219 -20.31 -14.05 16.21
C ALA A 219 -19.00 -14.79 16.55
N LYS A 220 -18.16 -15.05 15.54
CA LYS A 220 -16.85 -15.70 15.72
C LYS A 220 -15.87 -14.78 16.43
N ILE A 221 -15.87 -13.49 16.09
CA ILE A 221 -15.05 -12.48 16.73
C ILE A 221 -15.42 -12.38 18.22
N GLN A 222 -16.71 -12.32 18.55
CA GLN A 222 -17.16 -12.22 19.93
C GLN A 222 -16.92 -13.48 20.77
N ALA A 223 -16.91 -14.66 20.15
CA ALA A 223 -16.69 -15.94 20.84
C ALA A 223 -15.21 -16.34 20.97
N ALA A 224 -14.29 -15.61 20.33
CA ALA A 224 -12.87 -15.97 20.27
C ALA A 224 -12.09 -15.45 21.49
N ASN A 225 -11.12 -16.23 21.97
CA ASN A 225 -10.06 -15.73 22.84
C ASN A 225 -9.05 -14.94 21.99
N TRP A 226 -9.05 -13.62 22.10
CA TRP A 226 -8.20 -12.76 21.28
C TRP A 226 -6.77 -12.62 21.76
N GLU A 227 -6.51 -12.86 23.04
CA GLU A 227 -5.14 -12.91 23.57
C GLU A 227 -4.38 -14.06 22.88
N ASP A 228 -4.92 -15.29 22.93
CA ASP A 228 -4.31 -16.45 22.28
C ASP A 228 -4.10 -16.23 20.77
N ARG A 229 -5.06 -15.60 20.11
CA ARG A 229 -5.01 -15.34 18.66
C ARG A 229 -3.98 -14.28 18.28
N ILE A 230 -3.77 -13.29 19.15
CA ILE A 230 -2.78 -12.23 18.95
C ILE A 230 -1.38 -12.74 19.27
N SER A 231 -1.24 -13.65 20.23
CA SER A 231 0.04 -14.30 20.55
C SER A 231 0.47 -15.35 19.53
N ALA A 232 -0.43 -15.84 18.68
CA ALA A 232 -0.10 -16.75 17.58
C ALA A 232 0.50 -15.96 16.40
N LEU A 233 1.81 -15.75 16.45
CA LEU A 233 2.58 -14.99 15.47
C LEU A 233 3.18 -15.89 14.38
N ASP A 234 3.33 -15.34 13.18
CA ASP A 234 4.19 -15.92 12.14
C ASP A 234 5.65 -15.46 12.28
N ALA A 235 6.53 -15.88 11.38
CA ALA A 235 7.95 -15.52 11.43
C ALA A 235 8.24 -14.02 11.22
N ALA A 236 7.27 -13.23 10.74
CA ALA A 236 7.35 -11.77 10.68
C ALA A 236 6.84 -11.10 11.97
N SER A 237 6.57 -11.86 13.03
CA SER A 237 5.91 -11.39 14.25
C SER A 237 4.51 -10.81 14.01
N GLU A 238 3.82 -11.25 12.94
CA GLU A 238 2.46 -10.83 12.64
C GLU A 238 1.45 -11.83 13.17
N PRO A 239 0.37 -11.38 13.86
CA PRO A 239 -0.66 -12.30 14.30
C PRO A 239 -1.32 -13.00 13.12
N VAL A 240 -1.26 -14.34 13.10
CA VAL A 240 -1.81 -15.17 12.01
C VAL A 240 -3.32 -14.94 11.83
N ALA A 241 -4.01 -14.64 12.93
CA ALA A 241 -5.44 -14.35 12.93
C ALA A 241 -5.79 -12.89 12.59
N SER A 242 -4.80 -12.03 12.31
CA SER A 242 -5.05 -10.60 12.07
C SER A 242 -5.86 -10.38 10.79
N PHE A 243 -6.89 -9.54 10.91
CA PHE A 243 -7.76 -9.12 9.80
C PHE A 243 -7.80 -7.60 9.64
N THR A 244 -6.98 -6.88 10.41
CA THR A 244 -6.71 -5.44 10.26
C THR A 244 -5.22 -5.16 10.01
N GLY A 245 -4.34 -6.16 10.14
CA GLY A 245 -2.90 -6.00 9.96
C GLY A 245 -2.40 -6.14 8.51
N PRO A 246 -1.07 -6.31 8.34
CA PRO A 246 -0.38 -6.33 7.06
C PRO A 246 -0.93 -7.31 6.01
N SER A 247 -1.42 -8.48 6.42
CA SER A 247 -1.93 -9.49 5.47
C SER A 247 -3.21 -9.01 4.78
N MET A 248 -4.16 -8.43 5.53
CA MET A 248 -5.39 -7.86 4.96
C MET A 248 -5.06 -6.64 4.08
N PHE A 249 -4.17 -5.76 4.58
CA PHE A 249 -3.69 -4.60 3.83
C PHE A 249 -3.09 -5.02 2.49
N THR A 250 -2.25 -6.05 2.50
CA THR A 250 -1.57 -6.58 1.32
C THR A 250 -2.54 -7.18 0.31
N ASP A 251 -3.47 -8.02 0.78
CA ASP A 251 -4.47 -8.65 -0.08
C ASP A 251 -5.33 -7.58 -0.78
N VAL A 252 -5.81 -6.59 -0.01
CA VAL A 252 -6.59 -5.49 -0.56
C VAL A 252 -5.77 -4.61 -1.49
N LEU A 253 -4.47 -4.39 -1.21
CA LEU A 253 -3.62 -3.59 -2.08
C LEU A 253 -3.37 -4.28 -3.42
N PHE A 254 -3.17 -5.60 -3.44
CA PHE A 254 -3.12 -6.35 -4.70
C PHE A 254 -4.46 -6.32 -5.44
N GLU A 255 -5.58 -6.44 -4.75
CA GLU A 255 -6.89 -6.27 -5.38
C GLU A 255 -7.11 -4.86 -5.90
N TYR A 256 -6.60 -3.84 -5.20
CA TYR A 256 -6.56 -2.46 -5.66
C TYR A 256 -5.76 -2.45 -6.98
N PHE A 257 -4.50 -2.89 -6.97
CA PHE A 257 -3.61 -3.00 -8.16
C PHE A 257 -4.22 -3.66 -9.39
N ASN A 258 -5.14 -4.60 -9.20
CA ASN A 258 -5.79 -5.32 -10.29
C ASN A 258 -7.25 -4.92 -10.54
N SER A 259 -7.78 -3.91 -9.84
CA SER A 259 -9.17 -3.44 -10.00
C SER A 259 -9.38 -2.55 -11.23
N GLN A 260 -8.30 -2.03 -11.79
CA GLN A 260 -8.29 -1.09 -12.90
C GLN A 260 -7.11 -1.41 -13.82
N ASP A 261 -7.12 -0.86 -15.04
CA ASP A 261 -5.99 -1.00 -15.95
C ASP A 261 -4.88 0.02 -15.63
N TRP A 262 -4.25 -0.15 -14.47
CA TRP A 262 -3.15 0.72 -14.07
C TRP A 262 -1.90 0.46 -14.88
N LYS A 263 -1.26 1.55 -15.27
CA LYS A 263 0.04 1.51 -15.94
C LYS A 263 1.12 1.34 -14.88
N LEU A 264 1.94 0.30 -15.06
CA LEU A 264 3.25 0.22 -14.42
C LEU A 264 4.10 1.35 -15.02
N VAL A 265 4.44 2.35 -14.21
CA VAL A 265 5.14 3.56 -14.67
C VAL A 265 6.65 3.36 -14.63
N SER A 266 7.15 2.66 -13.61
CA SER A 266 8.56 2.30 -13.50
C SER A 266 8.77 1.05 -12.62
N SER A 267 9.81 0.27 -12.92
CA SER A 267 10.33 -0.78 -12.03
C SER A 267 11.86 -0.71 -12.04
N VAL A 268 12.48 -0.67 -10.87
CA VAL A 268 13.95 -0.81 -10.74
C VAL A 268 14.31 -2.30 -10.65
N PHE A 269 15.52 -2.65 -11.08
CA PHE A 269 16.08 -4.00 -11.27
C PHE A 269 15.88 -4.95 -10.07
N LYS A 270 16.04 -6.25 -10.32
CA LYS A 270 16.04 -7.33 -9.32
C LYS A 270 17.46 -7.90 -9.27
N GLU A 271 18.19 -7.76 -8.16
CA GLU A 271 19.56 -8.30 -8.04
C GLU A 271 19.87 -8.80 -6.63
N GLU A 272 20.28 -10.07 -6.52
CA GLU A 272 20.67 -10.75 -5.27
C GLU A 272 21.86 -10.08 -4.57
N GLN A 273 22.81 -9.56 -5.33
CA GLN A 273 24.03 -8.95 -4.79
C GLN A 273 23.80 -7.59 -4.15
N ALA A 274 22.75 -6.84 -4.50
CA ALA A 274 22.45 -5.59 -3.79
C ALA A 274 21.96 -5.86 -2.36
N TYR A 275 21.32 -7.02 -2.13
CA TYR A 275 20.93 -7.48 -0.80
C TYR A 275 22.13 -7.89 0.05
N LEU A 276 23.10 -8.58 -0.54
CA LEU A 276 24.28 -9.12 0.16
C LEU A 276 25.46 -8.13 0.23
N PHE A 277 25.56 -7.20 -0.72
CA PHE A 277 26.66 -6.24 -0.88
C PHE A 277 26.13 -4.83 -1.24
N PRO A 278 25.49 -4.12 -0.30
CA PRO A 278 24.81 -2.84 -0.56
C PRO A 278 25.74 -1.68 -1.00
N ASN A 279 27.05 -1.85 -0.82
CA ASN A 279 28.09 -0.88 -1.15
C ASN A 279 28.87 -1.21 -2.43
N GLU A 280 28.63 -2.36 -3.06
CA GLU A 280 29.26 -2.73 -4.32
C GLU A 280 28.33 -2.39 -5.48
N GLY A 281 28.81 -1.59 -6.44
CA GLY A 281 28.04 -1.26 -7.63
C GLY A 281 27.68 -2.54 -8.39
N SER A 282 26.38 -2.75 -8.65
CA SER A 282 25.77 -3.86 -9.42
C SER A 282 26.78 -4.84 -10.02
N ALA A 283 27.01 -5.96 -9.35
CA ALA A 283 27.98 -6.94 -9.82
C ALA A 283 27.39 -7.81 -10.94
N THR A 284 27.28 -7.25 -12.14
CA THR A 284 27.27 -8.10 -13.34
C THR A 284 28.61 -8.84 -13.41
N ARG A 285 28.70 -10.02 -12.80
CA ARG A 285 29.84 -10.92 -13.04
C ARG A 285 29.75 -11.38 -14.49
N LYS A 286 30.72 -10.94 -15.27
CA LYS A 286 31.01 -11.54 -16.56
C LYS A 286 31.74 -12.84 -16.28
N ASP A 287 31.32 -13.94 -16.88
CA ASP A 287 32.09 -15.18 -16.87
C ASP A 287 33.47 -14.95 -17.54
N SER A 288 34.34 -15.96 -17.49
CA SER A 288 35.66 -15.92 -18.14
C SER A 288 35.61 -15.71 -19.66
N THR A 289 34.41 -15.70 -20.26
CA THR A 289 34.15 -15.47 -21.69
C THR A 289 33.43 -14.16 -21.98
N GLY A 290 33.18 -13.33 -20.97
CA GLY A 290 32.52 -12.03 -21.13
C GLY A 290 30.99 -12.08 -21.18
N ARG A 291 30.36 -13.24 -20.97
CA ARG A 291 28.90 -13.37 -20.93
C ARG A 291 28.38 -13.02 -19.54
N THR A 292 27.30 -12.26 -19.53
CA THR A 292 26.53 -12.00 -18.31
C THR A 292 25.83 -13.29 -17.91
N GLU A 293 26.24 -13.93 -16.81
CA GLU A 293 25.48 -15.02 -16.23
C GLU A 293 24.16 -14.45 -15.71
N LYS A 294 23.06 -14.65 -16.45
CA LYS A 294 21.72 -14.49 -15.89
C LYS A 294 21.49 -15.67 -14.94
N HIS A 295 21.87 -15.51 -13.68
CA HIS A 295 21.30 -16.34 -12.62
C HIS A 295 19.81 -15.98 -12.52
N GLU A 296 18.96 -16.72 -13.24
CA GLU A 296 17.51 -16.66 -13.00
C GLU A 296 17.24 -17.31 -11.65
N MET A 297 17.13 -16.48 -10.61
CA MET A 297 16.77 -16.98 -9.29
C MET A 297 15.37 -17.58 -9.32
N PRO A 298 15.19 -18.81 -8.80
CA PRO A 298 13.87 -19.39 -8.68
C PRO A 298 13.00 -18.53 -7.76
N LEU A 299 11.79 -18.22 -8.24
CA LEU A 299 10.81 -17.49 -7.46
C LEU A 299 9.83 -18.47 -6.82
N TYR A 300 9.93 -18.61 -5.51
CA TYR A 300 9.02 -19.45 -4.72
C TYR A 300 7.76 -18.65 -4.35
N GLY A 301 6.63 -19.32 -4.27
CA GLY A 301 5.36 -18.69 -3.91
C GLY A 301 4.14 -19.40 -4.48
N PRO A 302 2.93 -18.92 -4.15
CA PRO A 302 1.70 -19.51 -4.65
C PRO A 302 1.55 -19.30 -6.15
N LYS A 303 0.79 -20.18 -6.81
CA LYS A 303 0.46 -20.00 -8.23
C LYS A 303 -0.32 -18.70 -8.43
N VAL A 304 0.16 -17.84 -9.31
CA VAL A 304 -0.51 -16.60 -9.69
C VAL A 304 -1.44 -16.87 -10.88
N PRO A 305 -2.75 -16.54 -10.80
CA PRO A 305 -3.65 -16.65 -11.94
C PRO A 305 -3.14 -15.87 -13.15
N LYS A 306 -3.27 -16.42 -14.36
CA LYS A 306 -2.77 -15.79 -15.60
C LYS A 306 -3.31 -14.37 -15.86
N LYS A 307 -4.49 -14.06 -15.33
CA LYS A 307 -5.15 -12.74 -15.48
C LYS A 307 -4.63 -11.67 -14.51
N THR A 308 -3.88 -12.07 -13.47
CA THR A 308 -3.36 -11.15 -12.47
C THR A 308 -2.15 -10.41 -13.05
N LYS A 309 -2.25 -9.09 -13.18
CA LYS A 309 -1.20 -8.24 -13.75
C LYS A 309 -0.12 -7.92 -12.71
N ILE A 310 -0.54 -7.54 -11.51
CA ILE A 310 0.34 -7.14 -10.41
C ILE A 310 0.19 -8.14 -9.27
N SER A 311 1.29 -8.75 -8.83
CA SER A 311 1.30 -9.77 -7.77
C SER A 311 2.57 -9.67 -6.94
N TYR A 312 2.76 -10.55 -5.95
CA TYR A 312 4.01 -10.62 -5.19
C TYR A 312 5.24 -10.70 -6.10
N LYS A 313 5.13 -11.37 -7.26
CA LYS A 313 6.20 -11.49 -8.26
C LYS A 313 6.70 -10.14 -8.80
N THR A 314 5.85 -9.12 -8.77
CA THR A 314 6.20 -7.75 -9.21
C THR A 314 7.20 -7.11 -8.25
N PHE A 315 7.08 -7.39 -6.96
CA PHE A 315 7.84 -6.71 -5.89
C PHE A 315 8.91 -7.60 -5.24
N SER A 316 8.87 -8.91 -5.49
CA SER A 316 9.88 -9.83 -4.96
C SER A 316 11.27 -9.46 -5.45
N MET A 317 12.18 -9.37 -4.48
CA MET A 317 13.59 -9.00 -4.60
C MET A 317 13.79 -7.63 -5.25
N ALA A 318 12.84 -6.71 -5.06
CA ALA A 318 12.99 -5.34 -5.53
C ALA A 318 14.19 -4.68 -4.84
N VAL A 319 15.12 -4.15 -5.63
CA VAL A 319 16.27 -3.37 -5.13
C VAL A 319 16.12 -1.87 -5.39
N GLY A 320 14.90 -1.45 -5.74
CA GLY A 320 14.54 -0.05 -5.87
C GLY A 320 13.03 0.15 -5.89
N PRO A 321 12.58 1.42 -5.84
CA PRO A 321 11.16 1.73 -5.81
C PRO A 321 10.44 1.31 -7.09
N VAL A 322 9.20 0.87 -6.94
CA VAL A 322 8.31 0.51 -8.06
C VAL A 322 7.12 1.47 -8.04
N GLN A 323 6.86 2.13 -9.17
CA GLN A 323 5.73 3.04 -9.30
C GLN A 323 4.63 2.44 -10.17
N ILE A 324 3.43 2.32 -9.60
CA ILE A 324 2.20 1.93 -10.28
C ILE A 324 1.24 3.11 -10.17
N ASN A 325 1.05 3.83 -11.29
CA ASN A 325 0.34 5.11 -11.30
C ASN A 325 0.89 6.06 -10.19
N SER A 326 0.03 6.62 -9.34
CA SER A 326 0.43 7.47 -8.21
C SER A 326 0.75 6.69 -6.93
N THR A 327 0.89 5.36 -7.00
CA THR A 327 1.34 4.52 -5.89
C THR A 327 2.82 4.18 -6.03
N VAL A 328 3.59 4.50 -5.00
CA VAL A 328 5.00 4.12 -4.85
C VAL A 328 5.10 2.96 -3.87
N VAL A 329 5.79 1.90 -4.30
CA VAL A 329 6.15 0.77 -3.47
C VAL A 329 7.65 0.77 -3.26
N LEU A 330 8.08 0.93 -2.01
CA LEU A 330 9.48 0.93 -1.63
C LEU A 330 10.00 -0.50 -1.40
N PRO A 331 11.28 -0.77 -1.74
CA PRO A 331 11.90 -2.06 -1.52
C PRO A 331 12.08 -2.35 -0.01
N PRO A 332 12.34 -3.61 0.37
CA PRO A 332 12.39 -3.98 1.80
C PRO A 332 13.40 -3.20 2.64
N ILE A 333 14.54 -2.80 2.08
CA ILE A 333 15.54 -2.00 2.81
C ILE A 333 14.95 -0.71 3.38
N SER A 334 13.93 -0.14 2.74
CA SER A 334 13.46 1.19 3.09
C SER A 334 12.94 1.31 4.50
N PHE A 335 12.23 0.28 4.98
CA PHE A 335 11.65 0.26 6.32
C PHE A 335 12.10 -0.93 7.19
N ASN A 336 12.96 -1.82 6.66
CA ASN A 336 13.54 -2.93 7.43
C ASN A 336 15.04 -2.76 7.70
N GLY A 337 15.72 -1.87 6.97
CA GLY A 337 17.17 -1.77 7.01
C GLY A 337 17.89 -2.88 6.24
N LEU A 338 19.21 -2.97 6.42
CA LEU A 338 20.06 -3.98 5.82
C LEU A 338 19.97 -5.28 6.64
N LEU A 339 19.61 -6.39 5.99
CA LEU A 339 19.25 -7.67 6.62
C LEU A 339 20.39 -8.43 7.34
N ASP A 340 21.55 -7.83 7.61
CA ASP A 340 22.66 -8.57 8.21
C ASP A 340 23.62 -7.70 9.03
N LEU A 341 23.08 -6.94 9.98
CA LEU A 341 23.87 -6.45 11.10
C LEU A 341 23.18 -6.85 12.39
N ASN A 342 23.83 -7.76 13.12
CA ASN A 342 23.65 -8.11 14.54
C ASN A 342 23.84 -6.90 15.48
N ASP A 343 23.41 -5.73 15.03
CA ASP A 343 23.73 -4.48 15.68
C ASP A 343 22.42 -3.80 16.02
N ALA A 344 21.99 -4.06 17.26
CA ALA A 344 20.87 -3.38 17.88
C ALA A 344 20.99 -1.83 17.76
N THR A 345 22.18 -1.28 17.45
CA THR A 345 22.38 0.07 16.89
C THR A 345 23.61 0.27 15.98
N GLY A 346 24.56 -0.68 15.89
CA GLY A 346 25.95 -0.29 15.64
C GLY A 346 26.36 0.07 14.22
N GLY A 347 26.89 1.29 14.16
CA GLY A 347 27.67 1.81 13.05
C GLY A 347 26.90 2.59 12.00
N LEU A 348 25.58 2.44 11.88
CA LEU A 348 24.79 3.23 10.92
C LEU A 348 24.47 4.61 11.51
N GLN A 349 25.28 5.59 11.13
CA GLN A 349 25.09 6.99 11.42
C GLN A 349 23.82 7.52 10.72
N TYR A 350 23.03 8.33 11.43
CA TYR A 350 21.89 9.05 10.85
C TYR A 350 22.31 9.87 9.64
N ASP A 351 21.56 9.75 8.54
CA ASP A 351 21.87 10.39 7.26
C ASP A 351 20.95 11.59 7.02
N ASN A 352 21.05 12.59 7.90
CA ASN A 352 20.16 13.75 7.90
C ASN A 352 20.26 14.60 6.63
N ASP A 353 21.44 14.63 6.00
CA ASP A 353 21.76 15.45 4.83
C ASP A 353 21.87 14.63 3.53
N ASN A 354 21.54 13.32 3.59
CA ASN A 354 21.64 12.40 2.47
C ASN A 354 23.05 12.34 1.84
N SER A 355 24.08 12.37 2.69
CA SER A 355 25.50 12.39 2.31
C SER A 355 26.24 11.10 2.65
N ILE A 356 25.65 10.23 3.46
CA ILE A 356 26.32 9.04 4.00
C ILE A 356 26.00 7.81 3.14
N SER A 357 24.72 7.54 2.91
CA SER A 357 24.27 6.32 2.24
C SER A 357 24.31 6.45 0.71
N ARG A 358 24.76 5.40 0.01
CA ARG A 358 24.86 5.32 -1.46
C ARG A 358 24.23 4.03 -1.99
N GLY A 359 23.97 3.96 -3.29
CA GLY A 359 23.45 2.75 -3.92
C GLY A 359 22.15 2.26 -3.27
N TYR A 360 22.05 0.96 -2.98
CA TYR A 360 20.85 0.41 -2.35
C TYR A 360 20.62 0.96 -0.93
N ALA A 361 21.69 1.15 -0.15
CA ALA A 361 21.63 1.73 1.19
C ALA A 361 21.04 3.15 1.21
N SER A 362 21.11 3.89 0.09
CA SER A 362 20.47 5.21 -0.02
C SER A 362 18.95 5.18 0.14
N LEU A 363 18.34 4.01 -0.02
CA LEU A 363 16.90 3.81 0.13
C LEU A 363 16.49 3.47 1.57
N TYR A 364 17.43 3.33 2.51
CA TYR A 364 17.13 3.08 3.92
C TYR A 364 16.63 4.36 4.60
N TYR A 365 15.38 4.36 5.03
CA TYR A 365 14.68 5.56 5.49
C TYR A 365 14.30 5.52 6.96
N ALA A 366 13.77 4.40 7.41
CA ALA A 366 13.28 4.20 8.76
C ALA A 366 13.37 2.71 9.12
N ARG A 367 13.18 2.36 10.40
CA ARG A 367 12.99 0.97 10.82
C ARG A 367 12.04 0.87 11.98
N LYS A 368 11.25 -0.19 12.02
CA LYS A 368 10.58 -0.61 13.26
C LYS A 368 11.62 -1.13 14.26
N LEU A 369 11.45 -0.82 15.54
CA LEU A 369 12.29 -1.33 16.61
C LEU A 369 11.89 -2.79 16.90
N ASN A 370 12.87 -3.69 16.95
CA ASN A 370 12.60 -5.14 17.04
C ASN A 370 12.18 -5.59 18.45
N GLU A 371 12.37 -4.78 19.50
CA GLU A 371 12.01 -5.11 20.89
C GLU A 371 11.75 -3.81 21.69
N ILE A 372 10.59 -3.69 22.34
CA ILE A 372 10.26 -2.68 23.36
C ILE A 372 9.65 -3.37 24.57
#